data_AF-A0AAW5T7Q3-F1
#
_entry.id   AF-A0AAW5T7Q3-F1
#
_cell.length_a   1.000
_cell.length_b   1.000
_cell.length_c   1.000
_cell.angle_alpha   90.00
_cell.angle_beta   90.00
_cell.angle_gamma   90.00
#
_symmetry.space_group_name_H-M   'P 1'
#
loop_
_entity.id
_entity.type
_entity.pdbx_description
1 polymer ?
#
loop_
_entity_poly.entity_id
_entity_poly.type
_entity_poly.pdbx_seq_one_letter_code
_entity_poly.pdbx_strand_id
1 'polypeptide(L)'
;MPEVPPDPARTLFTDNPAIVDPHVTSIESFSRDADRLLVNFTAGTPDCFGVHPVTYETPDAVTVELRGGTPPESVGRMCIALAVHGTAEVALQAPLGSRQVLAVQ
;
A
#
# COMPACT_ATOMS: atom_id res chain seq x y z
N MET A 1 -4.22 -11.27 -6.10
CA MET A 1 -5.25 -10.28 -5.71
C MET A 1 -5.96 -9.78 -6.96
N PRO A 2 -7.22 -9.32 -6.91
CA PRO A 2 -7.95 -8.86 -8.10
C PRO A 2 -7.45 -7.49 -8.60
N GLU A 3 -7.46 -7.30 -9.93
CA GLU A 3 -7.27 -5.99 -10.58
C GLU A 3 -8.60 -5.24 -10.64
N VAL A 4 -8.60 -3.96 -10.28
CA VAL A 4 -9.77 -3.06 -10.36
C VAL A 4 -9.38 -1.71 -10.97
N PRO A 5 -10.32 -0.98 -11.61
CA PRO A 5 -10.04 0.37 -12.10
C PRO A 5 -9.54 1.31 -10.98
N PRO A 6 -8.62 2.25 -11.27
CA PRO A 6 -8.23 3.28 -10.31
C PRO A 6 -9.44 4.07 -9.81
N ASP A 7 -9.49 4.30 -8.49
CA ASP A 7 -10.55 5.07 -7.84
C ASP A 7 -9.96 6.35 -7.22
N PRO A 8 -10.23 7.54 -7.78
CA PRO A 8 -9.71 8.79 -7.26
C PRO A 8 -10.30 9.19 -5.89
N ALA A 9 -11.34 8.51 -5.40
CA ALA A 9 -11.90 8.75 -4.07
C ALA A 9 -11.10 8.07 -2.94
N ARG A 10 -10.15 7.17 -3.28
CA ARG A 10 -9.28 6.54 -2.29
C ARG A 10 -8.28 7.54 -1.73
N THR A 11 -8.00 7.41 -0.44
CA THR A 11 -7.00 8.22 0.24
C THR A 11 -5.61 7.78 -0.17
N LEU A 12 -4.82 8.69 -0.74
CA LEU A 12 -3.44 8.40 -1.12
C LEU A 12 -2.54 8.36 0.12
N PHE A 13 -1.84 7.25 0.33
CA PHE A 13 -0.77 7.11 1.30
C PHE A 13 0.58 7.25 0.62
N THR A 14 1.47 8.03 1.24
CA THR A 14 2.87 8.12 0.82
C THR A 14 3.66 7.02 1.51
N ASP A 15 4.58 6.39 0.77
CA ASP A 15 5.51 5.41 1.32
C ASP A 15 6.31 6.03 2.49
N ASN A 16 6.28 5.36 3.65
CA ASN A 16 7.01 5.73 4.84
C ASN A 16 7.76 4.52 5.42
N PRO A 17 9.04 4.32 5.04
CA PRO A 17 9.84 3.21 5.57
C PRO A 17 10.18 3.34 7.06
N ALA A 18 9.91 4.49 7.69
CA ALA A 18 10.23 4.76 9.09
C ALA A 18 9.07 4.45 10.05
N ILE A 19 8.00 3.79 9.59
CA ILE A 19 6.87 3.38 10.45
C ILE A 19 7.35 2.61 11.68
N VAL A 20 6.74 2.94 12.82
CA VAL A 20 6.97 2.30 14.12
C VAL A 20 5.99 1.15 14.29
N ASP A 21 6.48 0.04 14.85
CA ASP A 21 5.75 -1.23 15.04
C ASP A 21 5.16 -1.77 13.72
N PRO A 22 6.01 -2.00 12.69
CA PRO A 22 5.55 -2.42 11.38
C PRO A 22 4.92 -3.82 11.41
N HIS A 23 3.69 -3.93 10.92
CA HIS A 23 2.98 -5.20 10.80
C HIS A 23 2.42 -5.39 9.39
N VAL A 24 2.13 -6.63 9.02
CA VAL A 24 1.49 -6.92 7.73
C VAL A 24 0.11 -6.24 7.70
N THR A 25 -0.19 -5.60 6.57
CA THR A 25 -1.48 -4.97 6.28
C THR A 25 -2.06 -5.61 5.03
N SER A 26 -3.32 -6.04 5.12
CA SER A 26 -3.99 -6.76 4.04
C SER A 26 -4.20 -5.89 2.81
N ILE A 27 -3.78 -6.37 1.65
CA ILE A 27 -4.08 -5.77 0.36
C ILE A 27 -5.36 -6.40 -0.21
N GLU A 28 -6.34 -5.58 -0.55
CA GLU A 28 -7.66 -6.01 -1.04
C GLU A 28 -7.67 -6.19 -2.57
N SER A 29 -7.01 -5.28 -3.28
CA SER A 29 -6.93 -5.27 -4.75
C SER A 29 -5.74 -4.43 -5.22
N PHE A 30 -5.50 -4.43 -6.52
CA PHE A 30 -4.56 -3.51 -7.15
C PHE A 30 -5.19 -2.81 -8.36
N SER A 31 -4.58 -1.71 -8.77
CA SER A 31 -4.97 -0.95 -9.96
C SER A 31 -3.75 -0.60 -10.80
N ARG A 32 -3.93 -0.56 -12.12
CA ARG A 32 -2.96 0.02 -13.06
C ARG A 32 -3.34 1.46 -13.35
N ASP A 33 -2.41 2.37 -13.16
CA ASP A 33 -2.58 3.78 -13.52
C ASP A 33 -1.42 4.24 -14.38
N ALA A 34 -1.64 4.24 -15.70
CA ALA A 34 -0.58 4.28 -16.70
C ALA A 34 0.47 3.19 -16.42
N ASP A 35 1.72 3.56 -16.16
CA ASP A 35 2.82 2.63 -15.84
C ASP A 35 2.95 2.34 -14.34
N ARG A 36 2.06 2.89 -13.51
CA ARG A 36 2.10 2.76 -12.05
C ARG A 36 1.27 1.58 -11.56
N LEU A 37 1.80 0.88 -10.57
CA LEU A 37 1.06 -0.10 -9.78
C LEU A 37 0.57 0.57 -8.50
N LEU A 38 -0.74 0.57 -8.29
CA LEU A 38 -1.36 1.02 -7.04
C LEU A 38 -1.91 -0.19 -6.29
N VAL A 39 -1.68 -0.27 -4.98
CA VAL A 39 -2.33 -1.27 -4.11
C VAL A 39 -3.40 -0.61 -3.26
N ASN A 40 -4.51 -1.32 -3.10
CA ASN A 40 -5.71 -0.82 -2.45
C ASN A 40 -5.98 -1.60 -1.16
N PHE A 41 -6.28 -0.88 -0.08
CA PHE A 41 -6.43 -1.46 1.26
C PHE A 41 -7.40 -0.62 2.11
N THR A 42 -7.72 -1.12 3.29
CA THR A 42 -8.42 -0.37 4.35
C THR A 42 -7.46 -0.14 5.51
N ALA A 43 -7.36 1.11 5.98
CA ALA A 43 -6.43 1.51 7.04
C ALA A 43 -6.99 2.62 7.92
N GLY A 44 -6.26 2.98 8.99
CA GLY A 44 -6.50 4.23 9.73
C GLY A 44 -6.18 5.47 8.87
N THR A 45 -6.50 6.67 9.36
CA THR A 45 -6.22 7.91 8.63
C THR A 45 -4.71 8.12 8.43
N PRO A 46 -4.28 8.75 7.30
CA PRO A 46 -2.85 8.97 7.01
C PRO A 46 -2.10 9.75 8.10
N ASP A 47 -2.79 10.61 8.84
CA ASP A 47 -2.21 11.36 9.97
C ASP A 47 -1.73 10.44 11.11
N CYS A 48 -2.23 9.21 11.18
CA CYS A 48 -2.01 8.28 12.29
C CYS A 48 -1.60 6.87 11.86
N PHE A 49 -1.65 6.59 10.56
CA PHE A 49 -1.28 5.30 10.00
C PHE A 49 -0.39 5.54 8.79
N GLY A 50 0.83 5.00 8.83
CA GLY A 50 1.76 4.99 7.72
C GLY A 50 1.78 3.63 7.05
N VAL A 51 2.19 3.59 5.79
CA VAL A 51 2.39 2.36 5.05
C VAL A 51 3.76 2.33 4.38
N HIS A 52 4.29 1.12 4.20
CA HIS A 52 5.51 0.86 3.46
C HIS A 52 5.31 -0.36 2.56
N PRO A 53 5.11 -0.19 1.24
CA PRO A 53 5.08 -1.29 0.29
C PRO A 53 6.50 -1.83 0.05
N VAL A 54 6.64 -3.15 0.12
CA VAL A 54 7.87 -3.89 -0.18
C VAL A 54 7.60 -4.83 -1.35
N THR A 55 8.46 -4.81 -2.36
CA THR A 55 8.30 -5.63 -3.57
C THR A 55 9.34 -6.72 -3.68
N TYR A 56 8.87 -7.89 -4.14
CA TYR A 56 9.70 -8.98 -4.62
C TYR A 56 9.34 -9.25 -6.08
N GLU A 57 10.25 -8.89 -6.99
CA GLU A 57 10.02 -8.98 -8.44
C GLU A 57 10.69 -10.19 -9.06
N THR A 58 9.96 -10.86 -9.95
CA THR A 58 10.46 -11.86 -10.88
C THR A 58 10.06 -11.45 -12.31
N PRO A 59 10.55 -12.14 -13.35
CA PRO A 59 10.10 -11.89 -14.73
C PRO A 59 8.60 -12.08 -14.93
N ASP A 60 7.96 -12.95 -14.13
CA ASP A 60 6.56 -13.35 -14.31
C ASP A 60 5.60 -12.73 -13.28
N ALA A 61 6.11 -12.27 -12.14
CA ALA A 61 5.28 -11.79 -11.03
C ALA A 61 5.93 -10.66 -10.22
N VAL A 62 5.07 -9.83 -9.64
CA VAL A 62 5.40 -8.88 -8.58
C VAL A 62 4.63 -9.31 -7.34
N THR A 63 5.34 -9.69 -6.28
CA THR A 63 4.74 -9.94 -4.97
C THR A 63 4.89 -8.70 -4.11
N VAL A 64 3.78 -8.16 -3.63
CA VAL A 64 3.75 -6.97 -2.78
C VAL A 64 3.42 -7.38 -1.35
N GLU A 65 4.26 -6.94 -0.44
CA GLU A 65 3.97 -6.92 1.00
C GLU A 65 3.68 -5.48 1.40
N LEU A 66 2.55 -5.23 2.05
CA LEU A 66 2.24 -3.91 2.61
C LEU A 66 2.49 -3.95 4.11
N ARG A 67 3.47 -3.18 4.58
CA ARG A 67 3.67 -2.94 6.01
C ARG A 67 2.85 -1.72 6.42
N GLY A 68 2.16 -1.81 7.55
CA GLY A 68 1.46 -0.70 8.18
C GLY A 68 1.99 -0.48 9.59
N GLY A 69 1.86 0.74 10.10
CA GLY A 69 2.31 1.08 11.44
C GLY A 69 2.08 2.55 11.79
N THR A 70 2.66 3.00 12.89
CA THR A 70 2.52 4.38 13.36
C THR A 70 3.60 5.25 12.73
N PRO A 71 3.28 6.38 12.04
CA PRO A 71 4.29 7.34 11.63
C PRO A 71 5.06 7.87 12.85
N PRO A 72 6.40 8.05 12.80
CA PRO A 72 7.18 8.52 13.95
C PRO A 72 6.65 9.80 14.60
N GLU A 73 6.20 10.75 13.78
CA GLU A 73 5.60 12.03 14.19
C GLU A 73 4.25 11.88 14.91
N SER A 74 3.63 10.71 14.83
CA SER A 74 2.32 10.42 15.39
C SER A 74 2.36 9.53 16.64
N VAL A 75 3.55 9.10 17.06
CA VAL A 75 3.73 8.38 18.32
C VAL A 75 3.25 9.25 19.49
N GLY A 76 2.34 8.69 20.31
CA GLY A 76 1.79 9.36 21.49
C GLY A 76 0.73 10.43 21.21
N ARG A 77 0.33 10.64 19.94
CA ARG A 77 -0.77 11.55 19.60
C ARG A 77 -2.13 10.89 19.81
N MET A 78 -3.15 11.72 20.00
CA MET A 78 -4.54 11.25 19.97
C MET A 78 -4.96 11.01 18.52
N CYS A 79 -5.24 9.75 18.19
CA CYS A 79 -5.70 9.32 16.89
C CYS A 79 -7.17 8.92 16.94
N ILE A 80 -7.95 9.34 15.94
CA ILE A 80 -9.35 8.93 15.82
C ILE A 80 -9.45 7.52 15.23
N ALA A 81 -10.45 6.75 15.67
CA ALA A 81 -10.75 5.44 15.11
C ALA A 81 -11.61 5.58 13.85
N LEU A 82 -11.00 6.07 12.77
CA LEU A 82 -11.64 6.19 11.45
C LEU A 82 -10.93 5.29 10.44
N ALA A 83 -11.68 4.38 9.83
CA ALA A 83 -11.21 3.58 8.72
C ALA A 83 -11.41 4.33 7.40
N VAL A 84 -10.40 4.30 6.54
CA VAL A 84 -10.43 4.89 5.20
C VAL A 84 -10.08 3.83 4.17
N HIS A 85 -10.64 3.98 2.97
CA HIS A 85 -10.18 3.25 1.79
C HIS A 85 -8.89 3.91 1.28
N GLY A 86 -7.77 3.24 1.48
CA GLY A 86 -6.45 3.68 1.10
C GLY A 86 -6.02 3.19 -0.28
N THR A 87 -5.06 3.90 -0.85
CA THR A 87 -4.25 3.47 -1.99
C THR A 87 -2.81 3.92 -1.79
N ALA A 88 -1.84 3.11 -2.23
CA ALA A 88 -0.42 3.46 -2.21
C ALA A 88 0.25 3.04 -3.51
N GLU A 89 1.14 3.89 -4.01
CA GLU A 89 1.97 3.56 -5.17
C GLU A 89 3.06 2.57 -4.78
N VAL A 90 3.26 1.56 -5.62
CA VAL A 90 4.30 0.56 -5.49
C VAL A 90 5.39 0.86 -6.51
N ALA A 91 6.57 1.24 -6.02
CA ALA A 91 7.72 1.44 -6.88
C ALA A 91 8.21 0.09 -7.43
N LEU A 92 8.28 -0.02 -8.76
CA LEU A 92 8.74 -1.21 -9.46
C LEU A 92 10.13 -1.02 -10.05
N GLN A 93 10.94 -2.08 -10.03
CA GLN A 93 12.27 -2.12 -10.64
C GLN A 93 12.19 -2.27 -12.17
N ALA A 94 11.10 -2.82 -12.69
CA ALA A 94 10.80 -2.94 -14.12
C ALA A 94 9.31 -2.61 -14.40
N PRO A 95 8.92 -2.31 -15.65
CA PRO A 95 7.52 -2.07 -16.00
C PRO A 95 6.63 -3.28 -15.64
N LEU A 96 5.39 -3.04 -15.17
CA LEU A 96 4.51 -4.14 -14.74
C LEU A 96 4.17 -5.12 -15.88
N GLY A 97 3.90 -4.62 -17.09
CA GLY A 97 3.63 -5.47 -18.26
C GLY A 97 2.52 -6.50 -18.00
N SER A 98 2.74 -7.74 -18.42
CA SER A 98 1.83 -8.87 -18.19
C SER A 98 2.10 -9.64 -16.90
N ARG A 99 2.96 -9.12 -16.00
CA ARG A 99 3.32 -9.82 -14.76
C ARG A 99 2.12 -9.96 -13.83
N GLN A 100 2.05 -11.09 -13.14
CA GLN A 100 1.04 -11.32 -12.11
C GLN A 100 1.30 -10.45 -10.88
N VAL A 101 0.24 -9.99 -10.21
CA VAL A 101 0.34 -9.22 -8.98
C VAL A 101 -0.19 -10.05 -7.81
N LEU A 102 0.71 -10.34 -6.87
CA LEU A 102 0.47 -11.20 -5.71
C LEU A 102 0.63 -10.40 -4.42
N ALA A 103 -0.08 -10.80 -3.36
CA ALA A 103 0.03 -10.18 -2.04
C ALA A 103 0.63 -11.20 -1.07
N VAL A 104 1.49 -10.75 -0.17
CA VAL A 104 1.80 -11.50 1.06
C VAL A 104 0.57 -11.41 1.97
N GLN A 105 0.18 -12.53 2.60
CA GLN A 105 -0.93 -12.60 3.55
C GLN A 105 -0.43 -12.72 4.99
#